data_AF-A0A6J4M075-F1
#
_entry.id   AF-A0A6J4M075-F1
#
_cell.length_a   1.000
_cell.length_b   1.000
_cell.length_c   1.000
_cell.angle_alpha   90.00
_cell.angle_beta   90.00
_cell.angle_gamma   90.00
#
_symmetry.space_group_name_H-M   'P 1'
#
loop_
_entity.id
_entity.type
_entity.pdbx_description
1 polymer ?
#
loop_
_entity_poly.entity_id
_entity_poly.type
_entity_poly.pdbx_seq_one_letter_code
_entity_poly.pdbx_strand_id
1 'polypeptide(L)'
;MELLDYRKMRTGIQLNAVPAGSDDVRPVAERLRDSLAATGLFGDVEVDVTDNADALVIAMCTFPEGMSAGRLAHWLEQLWQQRLSDSCWEAHATLVDDDQVEFLGATKVSVDGHYLTLHVVAQRGAIPAQRTAAE
;
A
#
# COMPACT_ATOMS: atom_id res chain seq x y z
N MET A 1 -11.92 6.18 -0.85
CA MET A 1 -13.20 6.05 -1.60
C MET A 1 -13.85 4.71 -1.29
N GLU A 2 -15.12 4.51 -1.65
CA GLU A 2 -15.75 3.19 -1.62
C GLU A 2 -15.05 2.22 -2.60
N LEU A 3 -14.98 0.93 -2.23
CA LEU A 3 -14.23 -0.08 -2.99
C LEU A 3 -14.74 -0.23 -4.43
N LEU A 4 -16.06 -0.16 -4.63
CA LEU A 4 -16.66 -0.29 -5.95
C LEU A 4 -16.22 0.85 -6.88
N ASP A 5 -16.16 2.08 -6.35
CA ASP A 5 -15.76 3.25 -7.12
C ASP A 5 -14.27 3.25 -7.41
N TYR A 6 -13.45 2.79 -6.44
CA TYR A 6 -12.03 2.54 -6.69
C TYR A 6 -11.84 1.56 -7.84
N ARG A 7 -12.54 0.42 -7.84
CA ARG A 7 -12.41 -0.58 -8.92
C ARG A 7 -12.78 0.00 -10.28
N LYS A 8 -13.86 0.77 -10.36
CA LYS A 8 -14.26 1.46 -11.61
C LYS A 8 -13.18 2.43 -12.09
N MET A 9 -12.66 3.27 -11.19
CA MET A 9 -11.64 4.26 -11.54
C MET A 9 -10.32 3.61 -11.92
N ARG A 10 -9.86 2.60 -11.17
CA ARG A 10 -8.67 1.81 -11.51
C ARG A 10 -8.80 1.17 -12.89
N THR A 11 -9.94 0.54 -13.20
CA THR A 11 -10.20 0.01 -14.54
C THR A 11 -10.12 1.11 -15.59
N GLY A 12 -10.68 2.30 -15.32
CA GLY A 12 -10.54 3.47 -16.18
C GLY A 12 -9.08 3.86 -16.43
N ILE A 13 -8.23 3.86 -15.41
CA ILE A 13 -6.79 4.12 -15.54
C ILE A 13 -6.13 3.03 -16.39
N GLN A 14 -6.35 1.76 -16.06
CA GLN A 14 -5.76 0.60 -16.75
C GLN A 14 -6.16 0.49 -18.23
N LEU A 15 -7.34 1.00 -18.61
CA LEU A 15 -7.77 1.05 -20.01
C LEU A 15 -7.09 2.16 -20.82
N ASN A 16 -6.52 3.17 -20.16
CA ASN A 16 -5.94 4.36 -20.78
C ASN A 16 -4.41 4.46 -20.60
N ALA A 17 -3.79 3.43 -20.02
CA ALA A 17 -2.38 3.40 -19.68
C ALA A 17 -1.87 1.96 -19.71
N VAL A 18 -0.59 1.80 -19.99
CA VAL A 18 0.12 0.51 -19.87
C VAL A 18 0.69 0.34 -18.46
N PRO A 19 0.82 -0.88 -17.91
CA PRO A 19 1.43 -1.07 -16.60
C PRO A 19 2.87 -0.57 -16.60
N ALA A 20 3.28 0.05 -15.50
CA ALA A 20 4.66 0.45 -15.28
C ALA A 20 5.59 -0.77 -15.31
N GLY A 21 6.74 -0.63 -15.96
CA GLY A 21 7.77 -1.66 -15.97
C GLY A 21 8.52 -1.76 -14.64
N SER A 22 9.30 -2.82 -14.45
CA SER A 22 10.02 -3.05 -13.19
C SER A 22 10.91 -1.86 -12.77
N ASP A 23 11.48 -1.15 -13.73
CA ASP A 23 12.39 -0.03 -13.47
C ASP A 23 11.65 1.21 -12.95
N ASP A 24 10.37 1.37 -13.33
CA ASP A 24 9.49 2.43 -12.84
C ASP A 24 8.83 2.04 -11.50
N VAL A 25 8.54 0.74 -11.31
CA VAL A 25 7.85 0.23 -10.11
C VAL A 25 8.79 0.12 -8.90
N ARG A 26 10.05 -0.30 -9.09
CA ARG A 26 11.03 -0.48 -8.00
C ARG A 26 11.22 0.77 -7.13
N PRO A 27 11.43 1.99 -7.67
CA PRO A 27 11.57 3.19 -6.86
C PRO A 27 10.35 3.47 -5.97
N VAL A 28 9.15 3.11 -6.42
CA VAL A 28 7.93 3.27 -5.63
C VAL A 28 7.86 2.24 -4.50
N ALA A 29 8.22 0.99 -4.79
CA ALA A 29 8.33 -0.06 -3.77
C ALA A 29 9.36 0.29 -2.69
N GLU A 30 10.53 0.82 -3.08
CA GLU A 30 11.55 1.30 -2.15
C GLU A 30 11.05 2.47 -1.31
N ARG A 31 10.41 3.47 -1.93
CA ARG A 31 9.83 4.60 -1.21
C ARG A 31 8.75 4.17 -0.21
N LEU A 32 7.92 3.20 -0.58
CA LEU A 32 6.92 2.62 0.32
C LEU A 32 7.57 1.91 1.50
N ARG A 33 8.57 1.06 1.22
CA ARG A 33 9.34 0.36 2.27
C ARG A 33 9.99 1.34 3.24
N ASP A 34 10.70 2.34 2.72
CA ASP A 34 11.36 3.36 3.52
C ASP A 34 10.37 4.16 4.36
N SER A 35 9.22 4.51 3.78
CA SER A 35 8.18 5.27 4.49
C SER A 35 7.54 4.46 5.62
N LEU A 36 7.29 3.16 5.40
CA LEU A 36 6.80 2.26 6.44
C LEU A 36 7.85 2.09 7.55
N ALA A 37 9.09 1.79 7.18
CA ALA A 37 10.18 1.59 8.14
C ALA A 37 10.51 2.86 8.96
N ALA A 38 10.49 4.04 8.34
CA ALA A 38 10.84 5.30 8.98
C ALA A 38 9.90 5.70 10.13
N THR A 39 8.66 5.18 10.15
CA THR A 39 7.75 5.41 11.27
C THR A 39 8.19 4.74 12.55
N GLY A 40 8.92 3.61 12.46
CA GLY A 40 9.18 2.71 13.58
C GLY A 40 7.93 2.08 14.19
N LEU A 41 6.75 2.28 13.57
CA LEU A 41 5.47 1.78 14.06
C LEU A 41 5.12 0.42 13.48
N PHE A 42 5.67 0.09 12.31
CA PHE A 42 5.36 -1.16 11.63
C PHE A 42 6.41 -2.23 11.95
N GLY A 43 5.94 -3.45 12.23
CA GLY A 43 6.74 -4.66 12.27
C GLY A 43 6.63 -5.44 10.95
N ASP A 44 7.50 -6.43 10.77
CA ASP A 44 7.47 -7.39 9.65
C ASP A 44 7.19 -6.74 8.28
N VAL A 45 7.85 -5.61 8.00
CA VAL A 45 7.63 -4.85 6.76
C VAL A 45 8.26 -5.59 5.59
N GLU A 46 7.41 -6.18 4.77
CA GLU A 46 7.75 -6.82 3.51
C GLU A 46 7.14 -6.01 2.37
N VAL A 47 7.95 -5.69 1.36
CA VAL A 47 7.47 -4.98 0.16
C VAL A 47 8.06 -5.67 -1.05
N ASP A 48 7.22 -6.00 -2.01
CA ASP A 48 7.62 -6.71 -3.23
C ASP A 48 6.95 -6.11 -4.47
N VAL A 49 7.51 -6.44 -5.63
CA VAL A 49 7.03 -6.06 -6.96
C VAL A 49 6.44 -7.30 -7.63
N THR A 50 5.25 -7.18 -8.19
CA THR A 50 4.53 -8.30 -8.81
C THR A 50 4.24 -8.04 -10.29
N ASP A 51 3.84 -9.08 -11.02
CA ASP A 51 3.30 -9.00 -12.38
C ASP A 51 1.77 -8.83 -12.41
N ASN A 52 1.13 -8.72 -11.24
CA ASN A 52 -0.29 -8.47 -11.14
C ASN A 52 -0.60 -7.00 -11.44
N ALA A 53 -1.28 -6.75 -12.56
CA ALA A 53 -1.75 -5.43 -12.98
C ALA A 53 -2.58 -4.68 -11.91
N ASP A 54 -3.23 -5.42 -11.01
CA ASP A 54 -4.03 -4.84 -9.93
C ASP A 54 -3.22 -4.53 -8.66
N ALA A 55 -1.98 -5.03 -8.55
CA ALA A 55 -1.11 -4.88 -7.38
C ALA A 55 0.37 -4.95 -7.77
N LEU A 56 0.83 -4.06 -8.65
CA LEU A 56 2.22 -4.03 -9.12
C LEU A 56 3.22 -3.87 -7.96
N VAL A 57 2.83 -3.17 -6.90
CA VAL A 57 3.53 -3.15 -5.61
C VAL A 57 2.62 -3.77 -4.55
N ILE A 58 3.14 -4.74 -3.81
CA ILE A 58 2.46 -5.26 -2.61
C ILE A 58 3.32 -4.99 -1.38
N ALA A 59 2.70 -4.57 -0.30
CA ALA A 59 3.34 -4.44 1.00
C ALA A 59 2.52 -5.17 2.06
N MET A 60 3.22 -5.92 2.89
CA MET A 60 2.67 -6.54 4.08
C MET A 60 3.42 -6.01 5.29
N CYS A 61 2.69 -5.68 6.35
CA CYS A 61 3.31 -5.27 7.61
C CYS A 61 2.40 -5.58 8.81
N THR A 62 2.97 -5.53 10.00
CA THR A 62 2.23 -5.59 11.25
C THR A 62 2.15 -4.22 11.92
N PHE A 63 1.07 -3.92 12.63
CA PHE A 63 0.91 -2.69 13.41
C PHE A 63 0.57 -3.01 14.88
N PRO A 64 0.97 -2.15 15.85
CA PRO A 64 0.86 -2.45 17.27
C PRO A 64 -0.59 -2.37 17.77
N GLU A 65 -0.93 -3.14 18.80
CA GLU A 65 -2.28 -3.18 19.38
C GLU A 65 -2.81 -1.81 19.82
N GLY A 66 -1.92 -0.92 20.29
CA GLY A 66 -2.26 0.43 20.72
C GLY A 66 -2.56 1.42 19.57
N MET A 67 -2.36 1.01 18.32
CA MET A 67 -2.75 1.80 17.15
C MET A 67 -4.15 1.39 16.70
N SER A 68 -5.04 2.37 16.54
CA SER A 68 -6.35 2.11 15.96
C SER A 68 -6.25 1.95 14.45
N ALA A 69 -7.05 1.02 13.91
CA ALA A 69 -7.14 0.77 12.47
C ALA A 69 -7.52 2.04 11.69
N GLY A 70 -8.40 2.89 12.22
CA GLY A 70 -8.75 4.19 11.63
C GLY A 70 -7.58 5.19 11.58
N ARG A 71 -6.70 5.20 12.59
CA ARG A 71 -5.49 6.06 12.58
C ARG A 71 -4.50 5.57 11.53
N LEU A 72 -4.33 4.26 11.42
CA LEU A 72 -3.49 3.64 10.40
C LEU A 72 -4.01 3.93 8.98
N ALA A 73 -5.31 3.75 8.76
CA ALA A 73 -5.98 4.09 7.51
C ALA A 73 -5.72 5.55 7.10
N HIS A 74 -5.91 6.50 8.03
CA HIS A 74 -5.63 7.91 7.77
C HIS A 74 -4.16 8.17 7.44
N TRP A 75 -3.23 7.49 8.13
CA TRP A 75 -1.80 7.62 7.84
C TRP A 75 -1.44 7.09 6.44
N LEU A 76 -2.00 5.96 6.02
CA LEU A 76 -1.81 5.41 4.67
C LEU A 76 -2.37 6.34 3.59
N GLU A 77 -3.52 6.98 3.82
CA GLU A 77 -4.07 7.99 2.91
C GLU A 77 -3.15 9.21 2.79
N GLN A 78 -2.56 9.67 3.90
CA GLN A 78 -1.59 10.76 3.87
C GLN A 78 -0.30 10.36 3.15
N LEU A 79 0.19 9.14 3.36
CA LEU A 79 1.35 8.61 2.64
C LEU A 79 1.10 8.59 1.14
N TRP A 80 -0.08 8.15 0.73
CA TRP A 80 -0.50 8.12 -0.67
C TRP A 80 -0.42 9.51 -1.29
N GLN A 81 -1.14 10.48 -0.71
CA GLN A 81 -1.25 11.85 -1.23
C GLN A 81 0.08 12.61 -1.27
N GLN A 82 1.01 12.30 -0.36
CA GLN A 82 2.25 13.07 -0.22
C GLN A 82 3.44 12.44 -0.94
N ARG A 83 3.43 11.13 -1.15
CA ARG A 83 4.64 10.39 -1.54
C ARG A 83 4.43 9.37 -2.65
N LEU A 84 3.21 8.89 -2.90
CA LEU A 84 2.97 7.75 -3.79
C LEU A 84 2.09 8.09 -5.00
N SER A 85 1.28 9.15 -4.95
CA SER A 85 0.56 9.65 -6.11
C SER A 85 1.25 10.87 -6.72
N ASP A 86 1.65 10.73 -7.99
CA ASP A 86 2.41 11.75 -8.72
C ASP A 86 1.55 12.49 -9.77
N SER A 87 0.23 12.21 -9.85
CA SER A 87 -0.64 12.83 -10.87
C SER A 87 -2.08 13.04 -10.42
N CYS A 88 -2.82 13.85 -11.21
CA CYS A 88 -4.26 14.07 -11.03
C CYS A 88 -5.14 12.87 -11.42
N TRP A 89 -4.55 11.81 -11.97
CA TRP A 89 -5.25 10.55 -12.30
C TRP A 89 -4.92 9.51 -11.24
N GLU A 90 -5.61 9.60 -10.11
CA GLU A 90 -5.47 8.67 -9.00
C GLU A 90 -6.82 8.11 -8.53
N ALA A 91 -6.76 6.94 -7.93
CA ALA A 91 -7.86 6.33 -7.20
C ALA A 91 -7.28 5.52 -6.03
N HIS A 92 -7.91 5.64 -4.85
CA HIS A 92 -7.55 4.80 -3.71
C HIS A 92 -8.78 4.39 -2.90
N ALA A 93 -8.69 3.24 -2.25
CA ALA A 93 -9.66 2.74 -1.29
C ALA A 93 -8.94 2.20 -0.06
N THR A 94 -9.55 2.42 1.09
CA THR A 94 -9.08 1.90 2.37
C THR A 94 -10.18 1.01 2.92
N LEU A 95 -9.85 -0.25 3.21
CA LEU A 95 -10.73 -1.16 3.94
C LEU A 95 -10.20 -1.26 5.36
N VAL A 96 -11.10 -1.05 6.32
CA VAL A 96 -10.76 -1.04 7.73
C VAL A 96 -11.60 -2.12 8.40
N ASP A 97 -10.91 -3.11 8.94
CA ASP A 97 -11.45 -4.11 9.87
C ASP A 97 -10.76 -3.93 11.24
N ASP A 98 -11.25 -4.62 12.27
CA ASP A 98 -10.75 -4.48 13.63
C ASP A 98 -9.27 -4.87 13.76
N ASP A 99 -8.83 -5.88 13.01
CA ASP A 99 -7.47 -6.43 13.06
C ASP A 99 -6.67 -6.29 11.76
N GLN A 100 -7.26 -5.66 10.74
CA GLN A 100 -6.61 -5.52 9.44
C GLN A 100 -7.00 -4.20 8.77
N VAL A 101 -6.01 -3.54 8.19
CA VAL A 101 -6.21 -2.39 7.30
C VAL A 101 -5.64 -2.75 5.95
N GLU A 102 -6.46 -2.63 4.91
CA GLU A 102 -6.01 -2.74 3.54
C GLU A 102 -6.09 -1.39 2.85
N PHE A 103 -5.03 -1.03 2.14
CA PHE A 103 -4.99 0.16 1.32
C PHE A 103 -4.69 -0.23 -0.12
N LEU A 104 -5.57 0.19 -1.02
CA LEU A 104 -5.46 -0.05 -2.45
C LEU A 104 -5.25 1.29 -3.15
N GLY A 105 -4.23 1.38 -3.99
CA GLY A 105 -3.89 2.58 -4.74
C GLY A 105 -3.76 2.29 -6.23
N ALA A 106 -4.15 3.23 -7.07
CA ALA A 106 -3.93 3.22 -8.50
C ALA A 106 -3.64 4.65 -8.97
N THR A 107 -2.58 4.86 -9.72
CA THR A 107 -2.22 6.18 -10.24
C THR A 107 -1.52 6.07 -11.58
N LYS A 108 -1.56 7.14 -12.37
CA LYS A 108 -0.70 7.30 -13.54
C LYS A 108 0.62 7.94 -13.12
N VAL A 109 1.75 7.29 -13.42
CA VAL A 109 3.10 7.67 -12.92
C VAL A 109 3.77 8.72 -13.80
N SER A 110 3.40 8.78 -15.08
CA SER A 110 3.98 9.72 -16.05
C SER A 110 2.93 10.18 -17.06
N VAL A 111 3.16 11.35 -17.67
CA VAL A 111 2.34 11.83 -18.80
C VAL A 111 2.33 10.79 -19.93
N ASP A 112 3.46 10.09 -20.11
CA ASP A 112 3.73 9.10 -21.15
C ASP A 112 2.90 7.81 -21.05
N GLY A 113 2.13 7.62 -19.98
CA GLY A 113 1.06 6.62 -19.98
C GLY A 113 1.33 5.34 -19.21
N HIS A 114 2.30 5.30 -18.30
CA HIS A 114 2.42 4.16 -17.38
C HIS A 114 1.51 4.34 -16.15
N TYR A 115 0.82 3.28 -15.74
CA TYR A 115 0.11 3.22 -14.47
C TYR A 115 0.84 2.37 -13.44
N LEU A 116 0.63 2.71 -12.18
CA LEU A 116 1.06 1.95 -11.01
C LEU A 116 -0.19 1.57 -10.21
N THR A 117 -0.20 0.34 -9.72
CA THR A 117 -1.14 -0.13 -8.70
C THR A 117 -0.37 -0.59 -7.48
N LEU A 118 -0.94 -0.35 -6.30
CA LEU A 118 -0.36 -0.83 -5.05
C LEU A 118 -1.42 -1.41 -4.11
N HIS A 119 -1.00 -2.34 -3.28
CA HIS A 119 -1.79 -2.95 -2.22
C HIS A 119 -0.96 -3.05 -0.95
N VAL A 120 -1.38 -2.37 0.10
CA VAL A 120 -0.80 -2.52 1.44
C VAL A 120 -1.79 -3.31 2.28
N VAL A 121 -1.29 -4.37 2.92
CA VAL A 121 -2.03 -5.14 3.91
C VAL A 121 -1.30 -4.99 5.24
N ALA A 122 -1.93 -4.31 6.18
CA ALA A 122 -1.41 -4.14 7.52
C ALA A 122 -2.27 -4.95 8.49
N GLN A 123 -1.65 -5.87 9.22
CA GLN A 123 -2.33 -6.73 10.18
C GLN A 123 -1.96 -6.34 11.61
N ARG A 124 -2.88 -6.48 12.54
CA ARG A 124 -2.58 -6.27 13.95
C ARG A 124 -1.57 -7.32 14.37
N GLY A 125 -0.38 -6.88 14.78
CA GLY A 125 0.64 -7.78 15.28
C GLY A 125 0.16 -8.40 16.58
N ALA A 126 0.05 -9.72 16.64
CA ALA A 126 0.08 -10.42 17.92
C ALA A 126 1.51 -10.28 18.45
N ILE A 127 1.70 -9.77 19.67
CA ILE A 127 3.01 -9.83 20.33
C ILE A 127 3.48 -11.29 20.24
N PRO A 128 4.60 -11.60 19.58
CA PRO A 128 5.12 -12.95 19.65
C PRO A 128 5.40 -13.18 21.12
N ALA A 129 4.67 -14.11 21.76
CA ALA A 129 5.04 -14.59 23.08
C ALA A 129 6.52 -14.94 22.96
N GLN A 130 7.39 -14.19 23.65
CA GLN A 130 8.80 -14.50 23.71
C GLN A 130 8.85 -15.97 24.08
N ARG A 131 9.36 -16.80 23.18
CA ARG A 131 9.59 -18.20 23.46
C ARG A 131 10.59 -18.18 24.61
N THR A 132 10.11 -18.32 25.84
CA THR A 132 10.97 -18.48 27.01
C THR A 132 11.87 -19.63 26.65
N ALA A 133 13.16 -19.36 26.52
CA ALA A 133 14.15 -20.41 26.38
C ALA A 133 14.03 -21.27 27.65
N ALA A 134 13.32 -22.39 27.52
CA ALA A 134 13.30 -23.43 28.52
C ALA A 134 14.46 -24.37 28.17
N GLU A 135 15.40 -24.40 29.11
CA GLU A 135 16.64 -25.16 29.27
C GLU A 135 16.79 -26.50 28.53
#